data_AF-A0A0S7EV31-F1
#
_entry.id   AF-A0A0S7EV31-F1
#
_cell.length_a   1.000
_cell.length_b   1.000
_cell.length_c   1.000
_cell.angle_alpha   90.00
_cell.angle_beta   90.00
_cell.angle_gamma   90.00
#
_symmetry.space_group_name_H-M   'P 1'
#
loop_
_entity.id
_entity.type
_entity.pdbx_description
1 polymer ?
#
loop_
_entity_poly.entity_id
_entity_poly.type
_entity_poly.pdbx_seq_one_letter_code
_entity_poly.pdbx_strand_id
1 'polypeptide(L)'
;MENKCSPVQNIKREQALKAWLETTNTKLTQVNGQRKYGGPPEGWDGPIPGEYCEVFISHIPRDAYEDLLIPLFSSVGPLWEFRLMMNFSGQNRGFAYAKYGTPALATEAVLKLNGYMSSPK
;
A
#
# COMPACT_ATOMS: atom_id res chain seq x y z
N MET A 1 -19.58 -18.47 13.68
CA MET A 1 -18.90 -17.19 14.01
C MET A 1 -18.91 -16.33 12.76
N GLU A 2 -19.97 -15.56 12.57
CA GLU A 2 -20.19 -14.72 11.38
C GLU A 2 -19.40 -13.41 11.53
N ASN A 3 -18.28 -13.29 10.83
CA ASN A 3 -17.59 -12.01 10.68
C ASN A 3 -18.37 -11.13 9.68
N LYS A 4 -19.50 -10.57 10.15
CA LYS A 4 -20.24 -9.55 9.41
C LYS A 4 -19.39 -8.28 9.36
N CYS A 5 -18.78 -8.03 8.20
CA CYS A 5 -18.19 -6.74 7.86
C CYS A 5 -19.30 -5.69 7.98
N SER A 6 -19.32 -4.96 9.09
CA SER A 6 -20.42 -4.07 9.43
C SER A 6 -20.27 -2.78 8.63
N PRO A 7 -21.33 -2.23 8.02
CA PRO A 7 -21.26 -1.00 7.21
C PRO A 7 -20.64 0.19 7.96
N VAL A 8 -20.77 0.23 9.29
CA VAL A 8 -20.17 1.24 10.18
C VAL A 8 -18.63 1.20 10.16
N GLN A 9 -18.02 0.02 10.00
CA GLN A 9 -16.56 -0.11 9.95
C GLN A 9 -16.00 0.45 8.64
N ASN A 10 -16.73 0.32 7.53
CA ASN A 10 -16.31 0.86 6.24
C ASN A 10 -16.29 2.40 6.26
N ILE A 11 -17.33 3.03 6.83
CA ILE A 11 -17.43 4.50 6.93
C ILE A 11 -16.27 5.09 7.73
N LYS A 12 -15.94 4.51 8.88
CA LYS A 12 -14.81 4.97 9.71
C LYS A 12 -13.47 4.86 8.96
N ARG A 13 -13.31 3.84 8.11
CA ARG A 13 -12.07 3.62 7.34
C ARG A 13 -11.96 4.57 6.16
N GLU A 14 -13.06 4.85 5.47
CA GLU A 14 -13.09 5.87 4.42
C GLU A 14 -12.76 7.26 4.99
N GLN A 15 -13.26 7.59 6.18
CA GLN A 15 -12.90 8.83 6.89
C GLN A 15 -11.41 8.87 7.27
N ALA A 16 -10.87 7.79 7.83
CA ALA A 16 -9.45 7.70 8.17
C ALA A 16 -8.56 7.83 6.93
N LEU A 17 -8.94 7.20 5.82
CA LEU A 17 -8.26 7.34 4.54
C LEU A 17 -8.28 8.80 4.07
N LYS A 18 -9.45 9.45 4.04
CA LYS A 18 -9.56 10.86 3.64
C LYS A 18 -8.66 11.76 4.49
N ALA A 19 -8.69 11.60 5.81
CA ALA A 19 -7.84 12.38 6.71
C ALA A 19 -6.34 12.13 6.45
N TRP A 20 -5.95 10.88 6.20
CA TRP A 20 -4.55 10.55 5.86
C TRP A 20 -4.14 11.15 4.50
N LEU A 21 -5.02 11.13 3.50
CA LEU A 21 -4.77 11.73 2.19
C LEU A 21 -4.58 13.24 2.28
N GLU A 22 -5.43 13.92 3.04
CA GLU A 22 -5.34 15.36 3.29
C GLU A 22 -4.06 15.72 4.05
N THR A 23 -3.67 14.90 5.03
CA THR A 23 -2.46 15.13 5.84
C THR A 23 -1.18 14.88 5.03
N THR A 24 -1.17 13.84 4.20
CA THR A 24 0.05 13.38 3.49
C THR A 24 0.16 13.98 2.08
N ASN A 25 -0.76 14.89 1.70
CA ASN A 25 -0.92 15.44 0.35
C ASN A 25 -0.76 14.37 -0.75
N THR A 26 -1.40 13.23 -0.51
CA THR A 26 -1.20 12.03 -1.30
C THR A 26 -2.37 11.81 -2.24
N LYS A 27 -2.10 11.40 -3.48
CA LYS A 27 -3.14 11.02 -4.44
C LYS A 27 -3.28 9.51 -4.50
N LEU A 28 -4.34 8.96 -3.91
CA LEU A 28 -4.78 7.58 -4.16
C LEU A 28 -5.93 7.55 -5.17
N THR A 29 -5.85 6.61 -6.12
CA THR A 29 -6.95 6.28 -7.04
C THR A 29 -7.47 4.88 -6.73
N GLN A 30 -8.79 4.76 -6.59
CA GLN A 30 -9.46 3.48 -6.42
C GLN A 30 -10.09 3.04 -7.76
N VAL A 31 -9.63 1.93 -8.32
CA VAL A 31 -10.09 1.41 -9.63
C VAL A 31 -10.31 -0.10 -9.53
N ASN A 32 -11.51 -0.59 -9.87
CA ASN A 32 -11.82 -2.03 -9.97
C ASN A 32 -11.38 -2.88 -8.76
N GLY A 33 -11.57 -2.38 -7.54
CA GLY A 33 -11.13 -3.09 -6.33
C GLY A 33 -9.62 -3.03 -6.09
N GLN A 34 -8.91 -2.07 -6.66
CA GLN A 34 -7.50 -1.80 -6.39
C GLN A 34 -7.37 -0.38 -5.87
N ARG A 35 -6.65 -0.19 -4.77
CA ARG A 35 -6.23 1.13 -4.30
C ARG A 35 -4.80 1.35 -4.75
N LYS A 36 -4.64 2.24 -5.72
CA LYS A 36 -3.35 2.63 -6.28
C LYS A 36 -2.90 3.93 -5.63
N TYR A 37 -1.79 3.88 -4.93
CA TYR A 37 -1.01 5.03 -4.53
C TYR A 37 0.12 5.25 -5.53
N GLY A 38 0.35 6.50 -5.90
CA GLY A 38 1.46 6.86 -6.77
C GLY A 38 1.06 7.17 -8.21
N GLY A 39 2.11 7.30 -9.00
CA GLY A 39 2.30 8.24 -10.11
C GLY A 39 3.74 8.75 -9.99
N PRO A 40 4.40 9.20 -11.06
CA PRO A 40 5.77 9.68 -10.96
C PRO A 40 5.87 10.70 -9.81
N PRO A 41 6.73 10.49 -8.80
CA PRO A 41 6.82 11.41 -7.66
C PRO A 41 7.11 12.83 -8.16
N GLU A 42 6.67 13.84 -7.43
CA GLU A 42 6.92 15.25 -7.80
C GLU A 42 8.43 15.47 -7.98
N GLY A 43 8.86 15.73 -9.22
CA GLY A 43 10.28 15.85 -9.58
C GLY A 43 10.97 14.56 -10.07
N TRP A 44 10.22 13.49 -10.39
CA TRP A 44 10.79 12.29 -11.01
C TRP A 44 11.18 12.55 -12.47
N ASP A 45 12.48 12.74 -12.70
CA ASP A 45 13.10 12.86 -14.04
C ASP A 45 13.64 11.50 -14.56
N GLY A 46 13.54 10.45 -13.74
CA GLY A 46 14.07 9.13 -14.06
C GLY A 46 13.23 8.36 -15.10
N PRO A 47 13.77 7.30 -15.71
CA PRO A 47 12.99 6.42 -16.57
C PRO A 47 11.89 5.74 -15.77
N ILE A 48 10.81 5.34 -16.44
CA ILE A 48 9.75 4.54 -15.81
C ILE A 48 10.41 3.25 -15.27
N PRO A 49 10.29 2.95 -13.97
CA PRO A 49 10.94 1.78 -13.39
C PRO A 49 10.50 0.50 -14.12
N GLY A 50 11.47 -0.35 -14.44
CA GLY A 50 11.23 -1.62 -15.12
C GLY A 50 10.52 -2.65 -14.25
N GLU A 51 10.25 -3.82 -14.82
CA GLU A 51 9.54 -4.93 -14.14
C GLU A 51 10.28 -5.43 -12.89
N TYR A 52 11.60 -5.33 -12.86
CA TYR A 52 12.45 -5.75 -11.73
C TYR A 52 12.43 -4.81 -10.52
N CYS A 53 11.70 -3.70 -10.59
CA CYS A 53 11.59 -2.74 -9.48
C CYS A 53 10.31 -2.94 -8.65
N GLU A 54 9.55 -4.00 -8.91
CA GLU A 54 8.30 -4.31 -8.23
C GLU A 54 8.50 -5.42 -7.20
N VAL A 55 7.96 -5.21 -6.00
CA VAL A 55 7.95 -6.13 -4.87
C VAL A 55 6.54 -6.64 -4.66
N PHE A 56 6.39 -7.96 -4.64
CA PHE A 56 5.15 -8.62 -4.26
C PHE A 56 5.07 -8.79 -2.75
N ILE A 57 3.95 -8.39 -2.16
CA ILE A 57 3.71 -8.43 -0.72
C ILE A 57 2.49 -9.31 -0.49
N SER A 58 2.66 -10.42 0.22
CA SER A 58 1.58 -11.34 0.59
C SER A 58 1.43 -11.45 2.10
N HIS A 59 0.38 -12.14 2.55
CA HIS A 59 0.05 -12.32 3.98
C HIS A 59 -0.20 -11.01 4.74
N ILE A 60 -0.70 -9.99 4.03
CA ILE A 60 -1.10 -8.73 4.65
C ILE A 60 -2.34 -8.99 5.52
N PRO A 61 -2.35 -8.56 6.79
CA PRO A 61 -3.50 -8.76 7.64
C PRO A 61 -4.66 -7.85 7.20
N ARG A 62 -5.91 -8.28 7.45
CA ARG A 62 -7.12 -7.62 6.91
C ARG A 62 -7.37 -6.21 7.49
N ASP A 63 -6.64 -5.84 8.51
CA ASP A 63 -6.63 -4.56 9.20
C ASP A 63 -5.46 -3.65 8.77
N ALA A 64 -4.50 -4.14 7.98
CA ALA A 64 -3.43 -3.34 7.41
C ALA A 64 -3.83 -2.74 6.06
N TYR A 65 -3.70 -1.42 5.94
CA TYR A 65 -4.09 -0.65 4.77
C TYR A 65 -2.97 0.30 4.35
N GLU A 66 -3.24 1.11 3.34
CA GLU A 66 -2.32 2.08 2.77
C GLU A 66 -1.69 3.03 3.80
N ASP A 67 -2.41 3.43 4.85
CA ASP A 67 -1.92 4.32 5.91
C ASP A 67 -0.79 3.70 6.74
N LEU A 68 -0.73 2.37 6.81
CA LEU A 68 0.35 1.63 7.49
C LEU A 68 1.39 1.12 6.51
N LEU A 69 0.95 0.59 5.36
CA LEU A 69 1.82 -0.06 4.40
C LEU A 69 2.67 0.97 3.65
N ILE A 70 2.08 2.06 3.15
CA ILE A 70 2.82 3.08 2.40
C ILE A 70 3.99 3.65 3.21
N PRO A 71 3.81 4.16 4.45
CA PRO A 71 4.94 4.67 5.21
C PRO A 71 5.95 3.58 5.56
N LEU A 72 5.51 2.33 5.81
CA LEU A 72 6.42 1.21 6.07
C LEU A 72 7.34 0.94 4.86
N PHE A 73 6.78 0.83 3.65
CA PHE A 73 7.58 0.61 2.44
C PHE A 73 8.35 1.87 2.02
N SER A 74 7.78 3.06 2.23
CA SER A 74 8.45 4.36 2.00
C SER A 74 9.67 4.55 2.91
N SER A 75 9.71 3.90 4.08
CA SER A 75 10.88 3.93 4.98
C SER A 75 12.14 3.27 4.39
N VAL A 76 11.96 2.36 3.42
CA VAL A 76 13.09 1.75 2.69
C VAL A 76 13.57 2.68 1.57
N GLY A 77 12.63 3.32 0.87
CA GLY A 77 12.95 4.28 -0.18
C GLY A 77 11.72 4.84 -0.87
N PRO A 78 11.92 5.80 -1.80
CA PRO A 78 10.81 6.47 -2.48
C PRO A 78 10.01 5.47 -3.30
N LEU A 79 8.74 5.30 -2.91
CA LEU A 79 7.76 4.50 -3.65
C LEU A 79 7.32 5.25 -4.91
N TRP A 80 7.44 4.58 -6.04
CA TRP A 80 6.98 5.08 -7.33
C TRP A 80 5.50 4.75 -7.56
N GLU A 81 5.11 3.51 -7.26
CA GLU A 81 3.71 3.08 -7.28
C GLU A 81 3.47 2.04 -6.18
N PHE A 82 2.33 2.08 -5.53
CA PHE A 82 1.90 1.07 -4.57
C PHE A 82 0.46 0.67 -4.89
N ARG A 83 0.18 -0.63 -4.96
CA ARG A 83 -1.13 -1.16 -5.34
C ARG A 83 -1.62 -2.13 -4.27
N LEU A 84 -2.61 -1.73 -3.50
CA LEU A 84 -3.29 -2.59 -2.54
C LEU A 84 -4.53 -3.20 -3.18
N MET A 85 -4.60 -4.53 -3.19
CA MET A 85 -5.74 -5.24 -3.74
C MET A 85 -6.84 -5.32 -2.68
N MET A 86 -8.03 -4.86 -3.03
CA MET A 86 -9.18 -4.72 -2.15
C MET A 86 -10.36 -5.52 -2.69
N ASN A 87 -11.26 -5.93 -1.82
CA ASN A 87 -12.54 -6.50 -2.20
C ASN A 87 -13.62 -5.40 -2.28
N PHE A 88 -14.76 -5.74 -2.88
CA PHE A 88 -15.91 -4.83 -2.94
C PHE A 88 -16.51 -4.51 -1.57
N SER A 89 -16.19 -5.32 -0.55
CA SER A 89 -16.60 -5.10 0.84
C SER A 89 -15.71 -4.08 1.58
N GLY A 90 -14.67 -3.53 0.94
CA GLY A 90 -13.76 -2.55 1.52
C GLY A 90 -12.59 -3.15 2.33
N GLN A 91 -12.43 -4.47 2.36
CA GLN A 91 -11.32 -5.16 3.01
C GLN A 91 -10.20 -5.44 2.00
N ASN A 92 -8.95 -5.44 2.47
CA ASN A 92 -7.84 -5.88 1.62
C ASN A 92 -7.91 -7.39 1.33
N ARG A 93 -7.37 -7.80 0.18
CA ARG A 93 -7.30 -9.20 -0.28
C ARG A 93 -6.11 -9.97 0.32
N GLY A 94 -5.35 -9.33 1.23
CA GLY A 94 -4.17 -9.91 1.86
C GLY A 94 -2.89 -9.85 1.02
N PHE A 95 -2.88 -9.06 -0.07
CA PHE A 95 -1.69 -8.85 -0.87
C PHE A 95 -1.65 -7.46 -1.53
N ALA A 96 -0.45 -6.99 -1.82
CA ALA A 96 -0.16 -5.70 -2.43
C ALA A 96 1.10 -5.79 -3.32
N TYR A 97 1.29 -4.76 -4.13
CA TYR A 97 2.49 -4.57 -4.95
C TYR A 97 3.12 -3.22 -4.63
N ALA A 98 4.42 -3.19 -4.40
CA ALA A 98 5.18 -1.97 -4.17
C ALA A 98 6.25 -1.84 -5.25
N LYS A 99 6.20 -0.76 -6.04
CA LYS A 99 7.15 -0.46 -7.10
C LYS A 99 8.04 0.70 -6.67
N TYR A 100 9.34 0.48 -6.75
CA TYR A 100 10.37 1.47 -6.44
C TYR A 100 10.96 2.06 -7.72
N GLY A 101 11.72 3.14 -7.58
CA GLY A 101 12.46 3.74 -8.69
C GLY A 101 13.64 2.88 -9.19
N THR A 102 14.19 1.99 -8.36
CA THR A 102 15.35 1.16 -8.71
C THR A 102 15.19 -0.28 -8.22
N PRO A 103 15.80 -1.26 -8.91
CA PRO A 103 15.74 -2.67 -8.48
C PRO A 103 16.51 -2.92 -7.18
N ALA A 104 17.51 -2.08 -6.88
CA ALA A 104 18.25 -2.14 -5.62
C ALA A 104 17.34 -1.84 -4.42
N LEU A 105 16.49 -0.81 -4.51
CA LEU A 105 15.51 -0.48 -3.48
C LEU A 105 14.45 -1.58 -3.32
N ALA A 106 13.99 -2.15 -4.43
CA ALA A 106 13.06 -3.29 -4.40
C ALA A 106 13.67 -4.50 -3.66
N THR A 107 14.93 -4.83 -3.98
CA THR A 107 15.67 -5.91 -3.30
C THR A 107 15.85 -5.61 -1.82
N GLU A 108 16.23 -4.37 -1.48
CA GLU A 108 16.41 -3.95 -0.09
C GLU A 108 15.10 -4.01 0.70
N ALA A 109 13.98 -3.65 0.07
CA ALA A 109 12.66 -3.74 0.70
C ALA A 109 12.31 -5.18 1.04
N VAL A 110 12.58 -6.12 0.13
CA VAL A 110 12.43 -7.55 0.42
C VAL A 110 13.35 -7.94 1.56
N LEU A 111 14.63 -7.59 1.54
CA LEU A 111 15.57 -7.99 2.60
C LEU A 111 15.20 -7.43 3.99
N LYS A 112 14.71 -6.19 4.07
CA LYS A 112 14.35 -5.52 5.32
C LYS A 112 12.96 -5.91 5.84
N LEU A 113 12.00 -6.12 4.96
CA LEU A 113 10.58 -6.30 5.32
C LEU A 113 10.09 -7.74 5.19
N ASN A 114 10.85 -8.63 4.54
CA ASN A 114 10.52 -10.05 4.48
C ASN A 114 10.60 -10.69 5.88
N GLY A 115 9.50 -11.29 6.31
CA GLY A 115 9.38 -11.84 7.67
C GLY A 115 9.10 -10.80 8.76
N TYR A 116 8.83 -9.53 8.38
CA TYR A 116 8.38 -8.52 9.34
C TYR A 116 7.01 -8.90 9.88
N MET A 117 6.99 -9.51 11.05
CA MET A 117 5.76 -9.80 11.78
C MET A 117 5.32 -8.50 12.45
N SER A 118 4.27 -7.87 11.93
CA SER A 118 3.57 -6.81 12.66
C SER A 118 2.97 -7.45 13.92
N SER A 119 3.72 -7.46 15.02
CA SER A 119 3.23 -7.97 16.30
C SER A 119 1.92 -7.27 16.64
N PRO A 120 0.86 -7.99 17.02
CA PRO A 120 -0.33 -7.35 17.57
C PRO A 120 0.07 -6.63 18.87
N LYS A 121 -0.35 -5.37 19.01
CA LYS A 121 -0.37 -4.65 20.29
C LYS A 121 -1.76 -4.73 20.88
#